data_AF-A0AAX2ESB0-F1
#
_entry.id   AF-A0AAX2ESB0-F1
#
_cell.length_a   1.000
_cell.length_b   1.000
_cell.length_c   1.000
_cell.angle_alpha   90.00
_cell.angle_beta   90.00
_cell.angle_gamma   90.00
#
_symmetry.space_group_name_H-M   'P 1'
#
loop_
_entity.id
_entity.type
_entity.pdbx_description
1 polymer ?
#
loop_
_entity_poly.entity_id
_entity_poly.type
_entity_poly.pdbx_seq_one_letter_code
_entity_poly.pdbx_strand_id
1 'polypeptide(L)'
;MGRLAGMLTYEHRRCFDNIIGYCNHLCYHGKLQPKRGEEKGAIFPAMGYLHIDGKGMQTNGGSRYNAFEAETIAAWLAAHKEDIERHYDKPLHELVGVVTPFSAQVSAIKSSLRKLDINCNGDENSLTVGTVHSLQGAERAIVLFSPVYSKHEDGGFIDSDNSILNVAVSRAKDSFLVFGDMDLFEIQLGSSPRGLLAKYLFASPSNALQFEYKERQDLSTAQTQISTLHGVEQHDAFLNQTFNAIGKSITIVSPWLTWQKLEQTGFLASMIQARARGIDITVVTDKSFNTEDANYEKRKAKQQCLNDAVEKLNEMGIVTKLVNRVHSKIVIGDEGLLCIGSFNWFSATRDEKYQRYDTSMVYRGESLKSEIKTIYTSLEQRQL
;
A
#
# COMPACT_ATOMS: atom_id res chain seq x y z
N MET A 1 -1.96 27.63 -45.42
CA MET A 1 -1.64 28.44 -44.23
C MET A 1 -1.40 27.50 -43.06
N GLY A 2 -0.17 27.47 -42.54
CA GLY A 2 0.26 26.52 -41.51
C GLY A 2 -0.42 26.78 -40.17
N ARG A 3 -0.88 25.71 -39.52
CA ARG A 3 -1.23 25.72 -38.11
C ARG A 3 0.05 25.96 -37.31
N LEU A 4 0.06 26.99 -36.46
CA LEU A 4 1.08 27.25 -35.46
C LEU A 4 1.33 25.96 -34.66
N ALA A 5 2.49 25.35 -34.85
CA ALA A 5 3.03 24.35 -33.95
C ALA A 5 3.23 25.04 -32.59
N GLY A 6 2.47 24.63 -31.58
CA GLY A 6 2.67 25.12 -30.22
C GLY A 6 4.12 24.91 -29.80
N MET A 7 4.74 25.93 -29.19
CA MET A 7 6.07 25.83 -28.60
C MET A 7 6.09 24.67 -27.60
N LEU A 8 6.70 23.55 -27.98
CA LEU A 8 7.02 22.46 -27.05
C LEU A 8 8.21 22.92 -26.21
N THR A 9 7.94 23.38 -24.99
CA THR A 9 8.98 23.55 -23.98
C THR A 9 9.46 22.16 -23.56
N TYR A 10 10.63 21.77 -24.04
CA TYR A 10 11.26 20.48 -23.74
C TYR A 10 11.77 20.41 -22.30
N GLU A 11 12.06 21.54 -21.67
CA GLU A 11 12.58 21.58 -20.29
C GLU A 11 11.47 21.60 -19.25
N HIS A 12 11.59 20.74 -18.24
CA HIS A 12 10.70 20.69 -17.09
C HIS A 12 11.48 20.98 -15.80
N ARG A 13 11.18 22.11 -15.15
CA ARG A 13 11.90 22.61 -13.95
C ARG A 13 11.10 22.52 -12.66
N ARG A 14 9.88 21.97 -12.70
CA ARG A 14 8.91 22.06 -11.60
C ARG A 14 8.92 20.85 -10.68
N CYS A 15 8.68 19.66 -11.20
CA CYS A 15 8.66 18.45 -10.41
C CYS A 15 10.09 17.92 -10.23
N PHE A 16 10.36 17.22 -9.14
CA PHE A 16 11.60 16.45 -9.04
C PHE A 16 11.70 15.44 -10.18
N ASP A 17 12.93 15.09 -10.54
CA ASP A 17 13.23 14.32 -11.75
C ASP A 17 12.56 12.94 -11.75
N ASN A 18 12.36 12.32 -10.57
CA ASN A 18 11.62 11.06 -10.43
C ASN A 18 10.11 11.21 -10.68
N ILE A 19 9.47 12.27 -10.18
CA ILE A 19 8.04 12.56 -10.41
C ILE A 19 7.81 12.79 -11.90
N ILE A 20 8.52 13.74 -12.51
CA ILE A 20 8.33 14.02 -13.94
C ILE A 20 8.82 12.85 -14.81
N GLY A 21 9.78 12.05 -14.32
CA GLY A 21 10.26 10.84 -14.97
C GLY A 21 9.10 9.90 -15.32
N TYR A 22 8.16 9.67 -14.40
CA TYR A 22 6.97 8.86 -14.68
C TYR A 22 6.16 9.42 -15.86
N CYS A 23 5.76 10.69 -15.78
CA CYS A 23 4.99 11.37 -16.82
C CYS A 23 5.72 11.34 -18.17
N ASN A 24 7.03 11.56 -18.15
CA ASN A 24 7.89 11.58 -19.33
C ASN A 24 7.90 10.22 -20.04
N HIS A 25 7.96 9.12 -19.30
CA HIS A 25 7.86 7.77 -19.86
C HIS A 25 6.44 7.47 -20.36
N LEU A 26 5.42 7.84 -19.59
CA LEU A 26 4.02 7.50 -19.90
C LEU A 26 3.48 8.25 -21.14
N CYS A 27 3.71 9.56 -21.22
CA CYS A 27 3.05 10.43 -22.20
C CYS A 27 3.99 11.11 -23.20
N TYR A 28 5.27 11.29 -22.84
CA TYR A 28 6.19 12.10 -23.64
C TYR A 28 7.31 11.28 -24.29
N HIS A 29 7.34 9.96 -24.07
CA HIS A 29 8.32 9.03 -24.63
C HIS A 29 9.78 9.49 -24.43
N GLY A 30 10.08 10.02 -23.24
CA GLY A 30 11.44 10.48 -22.88
C GLY A 30 11.83 11.84 -23.47
N LYS A 31 10.93 12.54 -24.17
CA LYS A 31 11.25 13.82 -24.83
C LYS A 31 11.36 15.00 -23.87
N LEU A 32 10.76 14.93 -22.67
CA LEU A 32 10.95 15.98 -21.67
C LEU A 32 12.33 15.86 -21.04
N GLN A 33 12.95 17.00 -20.75
CA GLN A 33 14.21 17.14 -20.05
C GLN A 33 13.95 17.63 -18.63
N PRO A 34 14.02 16.76 -17.62
CA PRO A 34 14.00 17.18 -16.23
C PRO A 34 15.20 18.08 -15.92
N LYS A 35 14.95 19.18 -15.20
CA LYS A 35 15.96 20.20 -14.87
C LYS A 35 15.90 20.63 -13.40
N ARG A 36 15.00 20.06 -12.59
CA ARG A 36 14.90 20.40 -11.16
C ARG A 36 15.97 19.67 -10.35
N GLY A 37 16.27 18.42 -10.71
CA GLY A 37 17.19 17.56 -9.99
C GLY A 37 16.47 16.55 -9.09
N GLU A 38 17.30 15.78 -8.37
CA GLU A 38 16.83 14.79 -7.39
C GLU A 38 16.26 15.44 -6.14
N GLU A 39 15.43 14.67 -5.43
CA GLU A 39 14.86 15.06 -4.14
C GLU A 39 15.95 15.38 -3.11
N LYS A 40 15.95 16.60 -2.57
CA LYS A 40 16.87 17.03 -1.51
C LYS A 40 16.10 17.81 -0.47
N GLY A 41 16.18 17.36 0.79
CA GLY A 41 15.55 18.02 1.92
C GLY A 41 14.02 18.00 1.89
N ALA A 42 13.38 17.07 1.17
CA ALA A 42 11.94 16.90 1.21
C ALA A 42 11.51 16.15 2.49
N ILE A 43 10.35 16.51 3.03
CA ILE A 43 9.76 15.84 4.21
C ILE A 43 9.25 14.41 3.91
N PHE A 44 8.89 14.14 2.65
CA PHE A 44 8.43 12.83 2.15
C PHE A 44 9.20 12.44 0.88
N PRO A 45 9.28 11.14 0.53
CA PRO A 45 9.82 10.70 -0.76
C PRO A 45 9.07 11.38 -1.91
N ALA A 46 9.74 11.69 -3.01
CA ALA A 46 9.04 12.37 -4.10
C ALA A 46 8.07 11.44 -4.85
N MET A 47 8.32 10.13 -4.82
CA MET A 47 7.33 9.10 -5.17
C MET A 47 7.13 8.18 -3.96
N GLY A 48 6.00 8.28 -3.28
CA GLY A 48 5.72 7.52 -2.07
C GLY A 48 4.38 6.78 -2.11
N TYR A 49 4.21 5.81 -1.23
CA TYR A 49 2.96 5.08 -1.13
C TYR A 49 2.65 4.61 0.29
N LEU A 50 1.37 4.56 0.63
CA LEU A 50 0.85 3.89 1.82
C LEU A 50 -0.08 2.76 1.36
N HIS A 51 0.28 1.52 1.69
CA HIS A 51 -0.58 0.36 1.40
C HIS A 51 -1.80 0.39 2.33
N ILE A 52 -2.99 0.37 1.72
CA ILE A 52 -4.28 0.38 2.41
C ILE A 52 -5.08 -0.81 1.90
N ASP A 53 -5.19 -1.84 2.73
CA ASP A 53 -6.09 -2.96 2.49
C ASP A 53 -7.51 -2.56 2.88
N GLY A 54 -8.15 -1.76 2.01
CA GLY A 54 -9.54 -1.29 2.14
C GLY A 54 -10.48 -1.98 1.14
N LYS A 55 -11.78 -1.68 1.23
CA LYS A 55 -12.79 -2.19 0.30
C LYS A 55 -13.33 -1.07 -0.57
N GLY A 56 -13.05 -1.15 -1.87
CA GLY A 56 -13.70 -0.34 -2.88
C GLY A 56 -15.18 -0.74 -3.02
N MET A 57 -16.07 0.25 -3.01
CA MET A 57 -17.52 0.08 -3.12
C MET A 57 -18.06 0.97 -4.24
N GLN A 58 -19.13 0.50 -4.89
CA GLN A 58 -19.84 1.26 -5.90
C GLN A 58 -21.13 1.84 -5.32
N THR A 59 -21.39 3.12 -5.62
CA THR A 59 -22.66 3.78 -5.33
C THR A 59 -23.73 3.37 -6.34
N ASN A 60 -25.01 3.59 -6.01
CA ASN A 60 -26.12 3.36 -6.96
C ASN A 60 -25.99 4.19 -8.25
N GLY A 61 -25.28 5.33 -8.20
CA GLY A 61 -24.98 6.17 -9.36
C GLY A 61 -23.76 5.73 -10.17
N GLY A 62 -23.15 4.58 -9.87
CA GLY A 62 -22.03 4.00 -10.62
C GLY A 62 -20.64 4.52 -10.25
N SER A 63 -20.55 5.62 -9.50
CA SER A 63 -19.27 6.16 -8.97
C SER A 63 -18.76 5.30 -7.81
N ARG A 64 -17.45 5.32 -7.55
CA ARG A 64 -16.78 4.45 -6.57
C ARG A 64 -16.17 5.23 -5.42
N TYR A 65 -16.10 4.57 -4.26
CA TYR A 65 -15.44 5.10 -3.06
C TYR A 65 -14.83 3.97 -2.24
N ASN A 66 -13.82 4.29 -1.46
CA ASN A 66 -13.19 3.42 -0.49
C ASN A 66 -13.11 4.23 0.81
N ALA A 67 -14.02 3.92 1.74
CA ALA A 67 -14.16 4.64 2.99
C ALA A 67 -12.87 4.55 3.84
N PHE A 68 -12.24 3.38 3.85
CA PHE A 68 -11.02 3.14 4.62
C PHE A 68 -9.83 3.95 4.08
N GLU A 69 -9.67 4.07 2.75
CA GLU A 69 -8.71 5.01 2.14
C GLU A 69 -8.99 6.45 2.57
N ALA A 70 -10.26 6.89 2.49
CA ALA A 70 -10.64 8.26 2.81
C ALA A 70 -10.37 8.63 4.28
N GLU A 71 -10.71 7.73 5.20
CA GLU A 71 -10.44 7.89 6.64
C GLU A 71 -8.95 7.88 6.95
N THR A 72 -8.18 7.01 6.29
CA THR A 72 -6.72 6.94 6.44
C THR A 72 -6.05 8.20 5.93
N ILE A 73 -6.44 8.73 4.77
CA ILE A 73 -5.92 9.99 4.22
C ILE A 73 -6.19 11.15 5.19
N ALA A 74 -7.41 11.26 5.69
CA ALA A 74 -7.77 12.33 6.62
C ALA A 74 -6.96 12.24 7.93
N ALA A 75 -6.83 11.04 8.49
CA ALA A 75 -6.04 10.80 9.69
C ALA A 75 -4.55 11.07 9.49
N TRP A 76 -3.99 10.65 8.35
CA TRP A 76 -2.60 10.90 8.01
C TRP A 76 -2.33 12.39 7.86
N LEU A 77 -3.23 13.13 7.20
CA LEU A 77 -3.11 14.59 7.07
C LEU A 77 -3.18 15.30 8.42
N ALA A 78 -4.10 14.90 9.29
CA ALA A 78 -4.20 15.46 10.63
C ALA A 78 -2.91 15.23 11.44
N ALA A 79 -2.35 14.02 11.37
CA ALA A 79 -1.13 13.65 12.08
C ALA A 79 0.14 14.37 11.58
N HIS A 80 0.20 14.73 10.29
CA HIS A 80 1.38 15.35 9.68
C HIS A 80 1.22 16.85 9.42
N LYS A 81 0.07 17.45 9.76
CA LYS A 81 -0.24 18.86 9.44
C LYS A 81 0.84 19.80 9.94
N GLU A 82 1.17 19.74 11.23
CA GLU A 82 2.13 20.65 11.86
C GLU A 82 3.53 20.53 11.26
N ASP A 83 3.96 19.31 10.97
CA ASP A 83 5.29 19.07 10.38
C ASP A 83 5.37 19.56 8.94
N ILE A 84 4.29 19.38 8.15
CA ILE A 84 4.18 19.91 6.79
C ILE A 84 4.21 21.45 6.81
N GLU A 85 3.37 22.08 7.64
CA GLU A 85 3.28 23.54 7.72
C GLU A 85 4.61 24.15 8.19
N ARG A 86 5.27 23.53 9.17
CA ARG A 86 6.59 23.95 9.67
C ARG A 86 7.69 23.80 8.62
N HIS A 87 7.67 22.72 7.83
CA HIS A 87 8.69 22.47 6.82
C HIS A 87 8.64 23.50 5.67
N TYR A 88 7.43 23.89 5.26
CA TYR A 88 7.21 24.75 4.11
C TYR A 88 6.90 26.22 4.43
N ASP A 89 6.73 26.55 5.71
CA ASP A 89 6.36 27.88 6.23
C ASP A 89 5.08 28.43 5.56
N LYS A 90 4.08 27.55 5.38
CA LYS A 90 2.80 27.85 4.71
C LYS A 90 1.68 26.99 5.27
N PRO A 91 0.42 27.43 5.17
CA PRO A 91 -0.71 26.64 5.64
C PRO A 91 -0.94 25.40 4.76
N LEU A 92 -1.48 24.33 5.36
CA LEU A 92 -1.68 23.03 4.71
C LEU A 92 -2.45 23.11 3.39
N HIS A 93 -3.46 23.99 3.30
CA HIS A 93 -4.33 24.11 2.13
C HIS A 93 -3.63 24.61 0.87
N GLU A 94 -2.54 25.38 1.01
CA GLU A 94 -1.70 25.82 -0.11
C GLU A 94 -0.70 24.74 -0.55
N LEU A 95 -0.35 23.83 0.35
CA LEU A 95 0.74 22.88 0.18
C LEU A 95 0.27 21.53 -0.35
N VAL A 96 -0.92 21.09 0.07
CA VAL A 96 -1.42 19.74 -0.20
C VAL A 96 -2.63 19.77 -1.13
N GLY A 97 -2.68 18.82 -2.07
CA GLY A 97 -3.88 18.50 -2.83
C GLY A 97 -4.20 17.02 -2.73
N VAL A 98 -5.48 16.67 -2.63
CA VAL A 98 -5.96 15.29 -2.67
C VAL A 98 -6.73 15.05 -3.97
N VAL A 99 -6.30 14.05 -4.72
CA VAL A 99 -6.87 13.66 -6.01
C VAL A 99 -7.34 12.23 -6.02
N THR A 100 -8.41 11.99 -6.75
CA THR A 100 -8.96 10.67 -6.98
C THR A 100 -9.71 10.65 -8.31
N PRO A 101 -9.81 9.51 -9.02
CA PRO A 101 -10.58 9.45 -10.25
C PRO A 101 -12.11 9.52 -10.05
N PHE A 102 -12.61 9.35 -8.82
CA PHE A 102 -14.05 9.18 -8.57
C PHE A 102 -14.66 10.30 -7.72
N SER A 103 -15.80 10.83 -8.17
CA SER A 103 -16.56 11.85 -7.45
C SER A 103 -17.10 11.37 -6.08
N ALA A 104 -17.50 10.10 -5.96
CA ALA A 104 -17.95 9.55 -4.69
C ALA A 104 -16.80 9.48 -3.66
N GLN A 105 -15.58 9.20 -4.12
CA GLN A 105 -14.40 9.26 -3.27
C GLN A 105 -14.02 10.69 -2.85
N VAL A 106 -14.19 11.68 -3.73
CA VAL A 106 -14.05 13.11 -3.33
C VAL A 106 -14.98 13.42 -2.15
N SER A 107 -16.24 13.00 -2.24
CA SER A 107 -17.22 13.18 -1.15
C SER A 107 -16.82 12.45 0.12
N ALA A 108 -16.34 11.21 0.02
CA ALA A 108 -15.89 10.41 1.16
C ALA A 108 -14.69 11.08 1.87
N ILE A 109 -13.66 11.49 1.11
CA ILE A 109 -12.48 12.17 1.65
C ILE A 109 -12.87 13.48 2.33
N LYS A 110 -13.68 14.33 1.68
CA LYS A 110 -14.16 15.57 2.30
C LYS A 110 -14.94 15.32 3.59
N SER A 111 -15.75 14.25 3.62
CA SER A 111 -16.47 13.85 4.84
C SER A 111 -15.52 13.48 5.97
N SER A 112 -14.52 12.65 5.70
CA SER A 112 -13.51 12.24 6.69
C SER A 112 -12.64 13.40 7.17
N LEU A 113 -12.26 14.33 6.29
CA LEU A 113 -11.51 15.54 6.66
C LEU A 113 -12.28 16.46 7.60
N ARG A 114 -13.58 16.67 7.34
CA ARG A 114 -14.44 17.49 8.22
C ARG A 114 -14.58 16.92 9.63
N LYS A 115 -14.56 15.59 9.79
CA LYS A 115 -14.59 14.95 11.12
C LYS A 115 -13.34 15.25 11.96
N LEU A 116 -12.25 15.71 11.33
CA LEU A 116 -10.98 16.04 11.95
C LEU A 116 -10.65 17.54 11.84
N ASP A 117 -11.68 18.37 11.63
CA ASP A 117 -11.56 19.84 11.54
C ASP A 117 -10.59 20.35 10.46
N ILE A 118 -10.37 19.58 9.39
CA ILE A 118 -9.62 20.03 8.23
C ILE A 118 -10.58 20.68 7.22
N ASN A 119 -10.43 21.99 7.00
CA ASN A 119 -11.29 22.73 6.08
C ASN A 119 -11.10 22.27 4.63
N CYS A 120 -12.18 21.85 3.98
CA CYS A 120 -12.23 21.48 2.56
C CYS A 120 -13.53 21.96 1.89
N ASN A 121 -14.11 23.06 2.39
CA ASN A 121 -15.46 23.53 2.05
C ASN A 121 -15.53 24.41 0.78
N GLY A 122 -14.39 24.68 0.12
CA GLY A 122 -14.34 25.43 -1.13
C GLY A 122 -14.16 26.95 -0.97
N ASP A 123 -13.89 27.43 0.24
CA ASP A 123 -13.42 28.80 0.49
C ASP A 123 -11.91 28.97 0.20
N GLU A 124 -11.39 30.20 0.35
CA GLU A 124 -9.99 30.54 0.06
C GLU A 124 -8.98 29.73 0.90
N ASN A 125 -9.37 29.28 2.10
CA ASN A 125 -8.52 28.52 3.02
C ASN A 125 -8.79 27.00 2.96
N SER A 126 -9.45 26.53 1.90
CA SER A 126 -9.89 25.14 1.81
C SER A 126 -8.84 24.24 1.15
N LEU A 127 -8.56 23.11 1.80
CA LEU A 127 -7.76 22.04 1.24
C LEU A 127 -8.41 21.55 -0.06
N THR A 128 -7.61 21.50 -1.12
CA THR A 128 -8.11 21.10 -2.43
C THR A 128 -8.29 19.59 -2.50
N VAL A 129 -9.55 19.15 -2.57
CA VAL A 129 -9.94 17.75 -2.78
C VAL A 129 -10.83 17.69 -4.01
N GLY A 130 -10.40 16.96 -5.04
CA GLY A 130 -11.11 16.95 -6.31
C GLY A 130 -10.78 15.74 -7.17
N THR A 131 -11.45 15.67 -8.33
CA THR A 131 -11.06 14.69 -9.32
C THR A 131 -9.79 15.12 -10.04
N VAL A 132 -9.17 14.21 -10.78
CA VAL A 132 -7.98 14.54 -11.58
C VAL A 132 -8.21 15.74 -12.50
N HIS A 133 -9.42 15.88 -13.07
CA HIS A 133 -9.79 17.02 -13.91
C HIS A 133 -10.05 18.30 -13.11
N SER A 134 -10.44 18.20 -11.83
CA SER A 134 -10.69 19.37 -10.97
C SER A 134 -9.41 20.14 -10.60
N LEU A 135 -8.24 19.49 -10.64
CA LEU A 135 -6.94 20.15 -10.37
C LEU A 135 -6.30 20.80 -11.61
N GLN A 136 -7.02 20.97 -12.72
CA GLN A 136 -6.42 21.49 -13.94
C GLN A 136 -5.92 22.93 -13.77
N GLY A 137 -4.60 23.07 -13.57
CA GLY A 137 -3.91 24.35 -13.39
C GLY A 137 -3.45 24.66 -11.96
N ALA A 138 -3.86 23.86 -10.96
CA ALA A 138 -3.48 24.05 -9.56
C ALA A 138 -2.46 23.00 -9.11
N GLU A 139 -1.21 23.42 -8.97
CA GLU A 139 -0.12 22.57 -8.46
C GLU A 139 0.02 22.69 -6.94
N ARG A 140 0.57 21.65 -6.32
CA ARG A 140 0.78 21.56 -4.87
C ARG A 140 2.18 21.01 -4.58
N ALA A 141 2.73 21.37 -3.42
CA ALA A 141 4.00 20.79 -2.98
C ALA A 141 3.85 19.27 -2.86
N ILE A 142 2.77 18.84 -2.20
CA ILE A 142 2.43 17.45 -1.96
C ILE A 142 1.09 17.13 -2.62
N VAL A 143 1.02 16.01 -3.33
CA VAL A 143 -0.23 15.49 -3.90
C VAL A 143 -0.47 14.08 -3.38
N LEU A 144 -1.64 13.87 -2.79
CA LEU A 144 -2.14 12.60 -2.31
C LEU A 144 -3.09 12.01 -3.36
N PHE A 145 -2.87 10.78 -3.79
CA PHE A 145 -3.71 10.09 -4.77
C PHE A 145 -4.39 8.86 -4.17
N SER A 146 -5.72 8.82 -4.25
CA SER A 146 -6.57 7.69 -3.83
C SER A 146 -7.13 6.97 -5.07
N PRO A 147 -6.67 5.74 -5.37
CA PRO A 147 -7.10 4.97 -6.53
C PRO A 147 -8.45 4.27 -6.32
N VAL A 148 -8.92 4.10 -5.08
CA VAL A 148 -10.23 3.53 -4.69
C VAL A 148 -10.38 2.03 -4.90
N TYR A 149 -9.80 1.49 -5.97
CA TYR A 149 -9.87 0.07 -6.29
C TYR A 149 -9.17 -0.78 -5.23
N SER A 150 -9.63 -2.02 -5.09
CA SER A 150 -9.09 -3.00 -4.13
C SER A 150 -9.18 -4.41 -4.71
N LYS A 151 -8.63 -5.41 -4.03
CA LYS A 151 -8.82 -6.85 -4.38
C LYS A 151 -10.26 -7.30 -4.67
N HIS A 152 -11.28 -6.55 -4.24
CA HIS A 152 -12.70 -6.79 -4.51
C HIS A 152 -13.12 -6.40 -5.94
N GLU A 153 -12.41 -5.44 -6.54
CA GLU A 153 -12.64 -4.91 -7.87
C GLU A 153 -11.35 -4.23 -8.36
N ASP A 154 -10.60 -4.87 -9.26
CA ASP A 154 -9.34 -4.33 -9.79
C ASP A 154 -9.53 -3.02 -10.55
N GLY A 155 -10.58 -2.96 -11.39
CA GLY A 155 -11.04 -1.75 -12.05
C GLY A 155 -10.09 -1.12 -13.08
N GLY A 156 -10.44 -1.17 -14.36
CA GLY A 156 -9.58 -0.66 -15.45
C GLY A 156 -9.66 0.85 -15.72
N PHE A 157 -10.48 1.62 -15.00
CA PHE A 157 -10.71 3.04 -15.37
C PHE A 157 -9.44 3.88 -15.30
N ILE A 158 -8.59 3.67 -14.28
CA ILE A 158 -7.33 4.42 -14.13
C ILE A 158 -6.36 4.14 -15.27
N ASP A 159 -6.36 2.90 -15.78
CA ASP A 159 -5.49 2.47 -16.87
C ASP A 159 -6.07 2.73 -18.26
N SER A 160 -7.34 3.18 -18.34
CA SER A 160 -8.04 3.39 -19.62
C SER A 160 -7.53 4.59 -20.40
N ASP A 161 -6.93 5.57 -19.71
CA ASP A 161 -6.32 6.75 -20.31
C ASP A 161 -5.11 7.20 -19.50
N ASN A 162 -3.96 7.34 -20.18
CA ASN A 162 -2.73 7.87 -19.61
C ASN A 162 -2.92 9.25 -18.97
N SER A 163 -3.89 10.04 -19.44
CA SER A 163 -4.17 11.39 -18.94
C SER A 163 -4.51 11.41 -17.44
N ILE A 164 -5.14 10.36 -16.90
CA ILE A 164 -5.57 10.31 -15.50
C ILE A 164 -4.35 10.36 -14.58
N LEU A 165 -3.44 9.40 -14.70
CA LEU A 165 -2.25 9.37 -13.85
C LEU A 165 -1.23 10.44 -14.25
N ASN A 166 -1.10 10.77 -15.55
CA ASN A 166 -0.20 11.86 -15.96
C ASN A 166 -0.59 13.20 -15.34
N VAL A 167 -1.89 13.53 -15.33
CA VAL A 167 -2.37 14.75 -14.69
C VAL A 167 -2.19 14.64 -13.19
N ALA A 168 -2.59 13.55 -12.54
CA ALA A 168 -2.45 13.41 -11.08
C ALA A 168 -0.99 13.58 -10.62
N VAL A 169 -0.04 12.89 -11.26
CA VAL A 169 1.38 12.91 -10.90
C VAL A 169 2.02 14.27 -11.18
N SER A 170 1.73 14.88 -12.33
CA SER A 170 2.33 16.18 -12.71
C SER A 170 1.85 17.39 -11.88
N ARG A 171 0.86 17.22 -10.98
CA ARG A 171 0.46 18.26 -10.02
C ARG A 171 1.37 18.34 -8.80
N ALA A 172 2.12 17.28 -8.51
CA ALA A 172 3.07 17.26 -7.41
C ALA A 172 4.34 18.00 -7.80
N LYS A 173 4.78 18.95 -6.97
CA LYS A 173 6.11 19.55 -7.10
C LYS A 173 7.14 18.67 -6.40
N ASP A 174 6.86 18.30 -5.15
CA ASP A 174 7.85 17.73 -4.24
C ASP A 174 7.55 16.27 -3.90
N SER A 175 6.28 15.94 -3.68
CA SER A 175 5.89 14.56 -3.33
C SER A 175 4.56 14.16 -3.96
N PHE A 176 4.56 13.06 -4.68
CA PHE A 176 3.37 12.35 -5.12
C PHE A 176 3.23 11.07 -4.30
N LEU A 177 2.16 11.00 -3.49
CA LEU A 177 1.95 9.93 -2.51
C LEU A 177 0.66 9.17 -2.83
N VAL A 178 0.75 7.86 -3.06
CA VAL A 178 -0.41 7.01 -3.36
C VAL A 178 -0.93 6.32 -2.10
N PHE A 179 -2.22 6.45 -1.82
CA PHE A 179 -2.91 5.86 -0.67
C PHE A 179 -3.93 4.86 -1.19
N GLY A 180 -3.59 3.57 -1.19
CA GLY A 180 -4.48 2.54 -1.75
C GLY A 180 -3.91 1.12 -1.69
N ASP A 181 -4.62 0.19 -2.31
CA ASP A 181 -4.21 -1.22 -2.34
C ASP A 181 -3.04 -1.45 -3.32
N MET A 182 -1.82 -1.44 -2.80
CA MET A 182 -0.61 -1.67 -3.60
C MET A 182 -0.59 -3.02 -4.32
N ASP A 183 -1.29 -4.04 -3.79
CA ASP A 183 -1.36 -5.35 -4.45
C ASP A 183 -1.99 -5.22 -5.85
N LEU A 184 -2.87 -4.24 -6.08
CA LEU A 184 -3.47 -3.98 -7.40
C LEU A 184 -2.55 -3.28 -8.40
N PHE A 185 -1.53 -2.55 -7.95
CA PHE A 185 -0.59 -1.89 -8.86
C PHE A 185 0.40 -2.91 -9.44
N GLU A 186 0.67 -3.96 -8.68
CA GLU A 186 1.74 -4.92 -8.97
C GLU A 186 1.32 -6.03 -9.93
N ILE A 187 0.03 -6.36 -9.95
CA ILE A 187 -0.53 -7.32 -10.92
C ILE A 187 -0.62 -6.75 -12.34
N GLN A 188 -0.47 -5.44 -12.50
CA GLN A 188 -0.64 -4.80 -13.79
C GLN A 188 0.59 -4.95 -14.67
N LEU A 189 0.36 -5.06 -15.98
CA LEU A 189 1.45 -5.07 -16.95
C LEU A 189 2.30 -3.80 -16.80
N GLY A 190 3.62 -3.93 -16.77
CA GLY A 190 4.53 -2.79 -16.57
C GLY A 190 4.51 -1.71 -17.66
N SER A 191 3.69 -1.87 -18.70
CA SER A 191 3.38 -0.89 -19.75
C SER A 191 2.06 -0.14 -19.51
N SER A 192 1.18 -0.61 -18.61
CA SER A 192 -0.03 0.11 -18.24
C SER A 192 0.30 1.32 -17.36
N PRO A 193 -0.57 2.33 -17.26
CA PRO A 193 -0.36 3.48 -16.40
C PRO A 193 -0.04 3.10 -14.94
N ARG A 194 -0.81 2.21 -14.30
CA ARG A 194 -0.56 1.71 -12.94
C ARG A 194 0.69 0.83 -12.86
N GLY A 195 0.92 -0.05 -13.82
CA GLY A 195 2.10 -0.92 -13.81
C GLY A 195 3.41 -0.17 -14.03
N LEU A 196 3.40 0.93 -14.79
CA LEU A 196 4.52 1.86 -14.86
C LEU A 196 4.68 2.64 -13.56
N LEU A 197 3.58 3.10 -12.95
CA LEU A 197 3.62 3.84 -11.69
C LEU A 197 4.20 2.98 -10.56
N ALA A 198 3.84 1.69 -10.51
CA ALA A 198 4.40 0.70 -9.59
C ALA A 198 5.94 0.68 -9.63
N LYS A 199 6.56 0.77 -10.81
CA LYS A 199 8.03 0.79 -10.92
C LYS A 199 8.66 2.00 -10.23
N TYR A 200 7.98 3.14 -10.22
CA TYR A 200 8.44 4.35 -9.54
C TYR A 200 8.17 4.30 -8.04
N LEU A 201 6.96 3.87 -7.65
CA LEU A 201 6.58 3.74 -6.25
C LEU A 201 7.47 2.74 -5.52
N PHE A 202 7.78 1.59 -6.14
CA PHE A 202 8.53 0.50 -5.51
C PHE A 202 10.03 0.53 -5.83
N ALA A 203 10.53 1.60 -6.44
CA ALA A 203 11.95 1.74 -6.77
C ALA A 203 12.88 1.72 -5.54
N SER A 204 12.37 2.15 -4.37
CA SER A 204 13.10 2.13 -3.10
C SER A 204 12.17 1.73 -1.95
N PRO A 205 12.65 0.93 -0.96
CA PRO A 205 11.91 0.67 0.28
C PRO A 205 11.56 1.96 1.05
N SER A 206 12.35 3.02 0.91
CA SER A 206 12.08 4.32 1.56
C SER A 206 10.84 5.04 1.03
N ASN A 207 10.29 4.59 -0.10
CA ASN A 207 9.06 5.13 -0.66
C ASN A 207 7.82 4.64 0.10
N ALA A 208 7.93 3.54 0.86
CA ALA A 208 6.86 3.03 1.70
C ALA A 208 6.66 3.95 2.91
N LEU A 209 5.50 4.60 2.98
CA LEU A 209 5.06 5.35 4.13
C LEU A 209 4.61 4.39 5.24
N GLN A 210 4.84 4.78 6.48
CA GLN A 210 4.36 4.07 7.65
C GLN A 210 3.26 4.89 8.33
N PHE A 211 2.16 4.23 8.65
CA PHE A 211 1.06 4.84 9.39
C PHE A 211 0.30 3.76 10.16
N GLU A 212 -0.35 4.17 11.25
CA GLU A 212 -1.14 3.28 12.08
C GLU A 212 -2.30 2.66 11.28
N TYR A 213 -2.41 1.34 11.33
CA TYR A 213 -3.51 0.61 10.70
C TYR A 213 -4.77 0.73 11.56
N LYS A 214 -5.89 1.16 10.97
CA LYS A 214 -7.17 1.37 11.66
C LYS A 214 -8.16 0.22 11.44
N GLU A 215 -9.23 0.21 12.23
CA GLU A 215 -10.32 -0.75 12.06
C GLU A 215 -11.04 -0.60 10.70
N ARG A 216 -11.25 -1.73 10.01
CA ARG A 216 -12.10 -1.86 8.83
C ARG A 216 -13.56 -1.97 9.27
N GLN A 217 -14.28 -0.86 9.23
CA GLN A 217 -15.68 -0.77 9.66
C GLN A 217 -16.61 -1.73 8.89
N ASP A 218 -16.29 -2.06 7.62
CA ASP A 218 -17.06 -3.01 6.83
C ASP A 218 -16.91 -4.48 7.29
N LEU A 219 -15.89 -4.78 8.10
CA LEU A 219 -15.73 -6.07 8.79
C LEU A 219 -16.33 -6.07 10.20
N SER A 220 -16.73 -4.90 10.71
CA SER A 220 -17.29 -4.71 12.04
C SER A 220 -18.79 -4.99 12.04
N THR A 221 -19.14 -6.25 12.27
CA THR A 221 -20.54 -6.69 12.43
C THR A 221 -20.85 -6.99 13.89
N ALA A 222 -22.13 -7.04 14.27
CA ALA A 222 -22.54 -7.38 15.63
C ALA A 222 -22.05 -8.74 16.13
N GLN A 223 -21.66 -9.64 15.23
CA GLN A 223 -21.14 -10.98 15.54
C GLN A 223 -19.61 -11.09 15.42
N THR A 224 -18.93 -10.01 15.03
CA THR A 224 -17.48 -10.01 14.85
C THR A 224 -16.81 -9.51 16.13
N GLN A 225 -15.95 -10.33 16.72
CA GLN A 225 -15.07 -9.90 17.81
C GLN A 225 -13.83 -9.25 17.21
N ILE A 226 -13.49 -8.06 17.70
CA ILE A 226 -12.37 -7.26 17.21
C ILE A 226 -11.40 -7.00 18.35
N SER A 227 -10.11 -7.16 18.08
CA SER A 227 -9.02 -6.82 18.99
C SER A 227 -7.84 -6.24 18.23
N THR A 228 -7.08 -5.36 18.86
CA THR A 228 -5.90 -4.74 18.25
C THR A 228 -4.62 -5.35 18.82
N LEU A 229 -3.60 -5.50 17.97
CA LEU A 229 -2.25 -5.91 18.35
C LEU A 229 -1.31 -4.73 18.16
N HIS A 230 -0.47 -4.48 19.16
CA HIS A 230 0.55 -3.43 19.13
C HIS A 230 1.93 -4.00 19.41
N GLY A 231 2.87 -3.73 18.51
CA GLY A 231 4.28 -4.06 18.69
C GLY A 231 4.57 -5.57 18.67
N VAL A 232 5.86 -5.90 18.68
CA VAL A 232 6.37 -7.24 18.39
C VAL A 232 5.84 -8.31 19.35
N GLU A 233 5.79 -8.01 20.65
CA GLU A 233 5.40 -9.00 21.68
C GLU A 233 3.97 -9.49 21.50
N GLN A 234 3.01 -8.59 21.25
CA GLN A 234 1.61 -8.96 21.06
C GLN A 234 1.42 -9.76 19.76
N HIS A 235 2.16 -9.42 18.68
CA HIS A 235 2.09 -10.15 17.43
C HIS A 235 2.70 -11.55 17.55
N ASP A 236 3.89 -11.68 18.15
CA ASP A 236 4.55 -12.98 18.34
C ASP A 236 3.70 -13.88 19.26
N ALA A 237 3.12 -13.33 20.33
CA ALA A 237 2.19 -14.06 21.20
C ALA A 237 0.92 -14.50 20.44
N PHE A 238 0.30 -13.58 19.68
CA PHE A 238 -0.90 -13.87 18.90
C PHE A 238 -0.68 -15.00 17.89
N LEU A 239 0.41 -14.97 17.11
CA LEU A 239 0.63 -15.99 16.08
C LEU A 239 0.89 -17.37 16.71
N ASN A 240 1.68 -17.43 17.79
CA ASN A 240 1.91 -18.67 18.53
C ASN A 240 0.63 -19.24 19.15
N GLN A 241 -0.20 -18.38 19.76
CA GLN A 241 -1.51 -18.80 20.27
C GLN A 241 -2.45 -19.25 19.15
N THR A 242 -2.39 -18.59 18.00
CA THR A 242 -3.19 -18.95 16.84
C THR A 242 -2.86 -20.36 16.39
N PHE A 243 -1.58 -20.70 16.20
CA PHE A 243 -1.17 -22.07 15.86
C PHE A 243 -1.77 -23.12 16.82
N ASN A 244 -1.80 -22.83 18.12
CA ASN A 244 -2.31 -23.74 19.14
C ASN A 244 -3.84 -23.90 19.12
N ALA A 245 -4.58 -22.89 18.69
CA ALA A 245 -6.04 -22.84 18.80
C ALA A 245 -6.80 -23.22 17.52
N ILE A 246 -6.18 -23.05 16.34
CA ILE A 246 -6.84 -23.34 15.05
C ILE A 246 -7.15 -24.85 14.87
N GLY A 247 -8.16 -25.15 14.06
CA GLY A 247 -8.67 -26.51 13.92
C GLY A 247 -8.36 -27.20 12.58
N LYS A 248 -8.15 -26.44 11.51
CA LYS A 248 -7.99 -26.98 10.15
C LYS A 248 -6.78 -26.40 9.43
N SER A 249 -6.68 -25.07 9.35
CA SER A 249 -5.64 -24.44 8.55
C SER A 249 -5.25 -23.05 9.04
N ILE A 250 -4.04 -22.65 8.69
CA ILE A 250 -3.53 -21.30 8.89
C ILE A 250 -2.74 -20.87 7.66
N THR A 251 -3.04 -19.67 7.16
CA THR A 251 -2.29 -19.01 6.09
C THR A 251 -1.65 -17.75 6.62
N ILE A 252 -0.36 -17.58 6.40
CA ILE A 252 0.41 -16.42 6.85
C ILE A 252 1.01 -15.74 5.62
N VAL A 253 0.55 -14.53 5.33
CA VAL A 253 1.06 -13.67 4.27
C VAL A 253 2.05 -12.70 4.89
N SER A 254 3.33 -12.85 4.54
CA SER A 254 4.42 -11.98 4.98
C SER A 254 5.31 -11.70 3.77
N PRO A 255 5.39 -10.45 3.29
CA PRO A 255 6.14 -10.16 2.06
C PRO A 255 7.61 -10.55 2.12
N TRP A 256 8.22 -10.35 3.28
CA TRP A 256 9.61 -10.74 3.54
C TRP A 256 9.65 -11.99 4.42
N LEU A 257 10.58 -12.89 4.07
CA LEU A 257 10.83 -14.15 4.74
C LEU A 257 12.32 -14.27 5.02
N THR A 258 12.70 -14.30 6.30
CA THR A 258 14.09 -14.52 6.71
C THR A 258 14.17 -15.75 7.62
N TRP A 259 15.00 -16.73 7.23
CA TRP A 259 15.14 -17.99 7.97
C TRP A 259 15.54 -17.77 9.43
N GLN A 260 16.57 -16.93 9.64
CA GLN A 260 17.02 -16.55 10.97
C GLN A 260 15.89 -16.04 11.86
N LYS A 261 14.89 -15.35 11.27
CA LYS A 261 13.80 -14.81 12.06
C LYS A 261 12.80 -15.87 12.49
N LEU A 262 12.51 -16.83 11.62
CA LEU A 262 11.68 -17.98 11.98
C LEU A 262 12.28 -18.79 13.15
N GLU A 263 13.61 -18.90 13.20
CA GLU A 263 14.33 -19.56 14.30
C GLU A 263 14.22 -18.78 15.62
N GLN A 264 14.27 -17.45 15.56
CA GLN A 264 14.25 -16.58 16.75
C GLN A 264 12.88 -16.46 17.43
N THR A 265 11.78 -16.57 16.68
CA THR A 265 10.43 -16.29 17.18
C THR A 265 9.73 -17.48 17.81
N GLY A 266 10.31 -18.68 17.70
CA GLY A 266 9.66 -19.93 18.09
C GLY A 266 8.53 -20.37 17.14
N PHE A 267 8.29 -19.65 16.04
CA PHE A 267 7.24 -20.00 15.08
C PHE A 267 7.46 -21.37 14.45
N LEU A 268 8.71 -21.77 14.19
CA LEU A 268 9.01 -23.10 13.64
C LEU A 268 8.52 -24.21 14.58
N ALA A 269 8.75 -24.09 15.89
CA ALA A 269 8.29 -25.07 16.86
C ALA A 269 6.76 -25.15 16.89
N SER A 270 6.08 -24.00 16.90
CA SER A 270 4.61 -23.91 16.86
C SER A 270 4.02 -24.49 15.56
N MET A 271 4.66 -24.23 14.42
CA MET A 271 4.27 -24.78 13.12
C MET A 271 4.41 -26.31 13.10
N ILE A 272 5.54 -26.86 13.57
CA ILE A 272 5.77 -28.31 13.64
C ILE A 272 4.72 -28.98 14.55
N GLN A 273 4.43 -28.39 15.71
CA GLN A 273 3.40 -28.90 16.62
C GLN A 273 2.01 -28.86 15.99
N ALA A 274 1.68 -27.80 15.24
CA ALA A 274 0.42 -27.69 14.52
C ALA A 274 0.33 -28.74 13.38
N ARG A 275 1.40 -28.96 12.61
CA ARG A 275 1.46 -30.05 11.61
C ARG A 275 1.25 -31.43 12.23
N ALA A 276 1.83 -31.68 13.40
CA ALA A 276 1.61 -32.94 14.13
C ALA A 276 0.16 -33.15 14.56
N ARG A 277 -0.63 -32.08 14.71
CA ARG A 277 -2.09 -32.13 14.93
C ARG A 277 -2.91 -32.27 13.65
N GLY A 278 -2.28 -32.32 12.47
CA GLY A 278 -2.95 -32.41 11.17
C GLY A 278 -3.41 -31.08 10.59
N ILE A 279 -2.90 -29.94 11.10
CA ILE A 279 -3.24 -28.61 10.60
C ILE A 279 -2.51 -28.32 9.29
N ASP A 280 -3.20 -27.77 8.29
CA ASP A 280 -2.57 -27.25 7.08
C ASP A 280 -1.98 -25.86 7.28
N ILE A 281 -0.67 -25.72 7.03
CA ILE A 281 0.05 -24.46 7.19
C ILE A 281 0.52 -24.00 5.83
N THR A 282 0.12 -22.78 5.45
CA THR A 282 0.58 -22.12 4.23
C THR A 282 1.31 -20.82 4.58
N VAL A 283 2.54 -20.69 4.11
CA VAL A 283 3.29 -19.43 4.09
C VAL A 283 3.20 -18.84 2.69
N VAL A 284 2.77 -17.58 2.59
CA VAL A 284 2.79 -16.82 1.34
C VAL A 284 3.81 -15.70 1.48
N THR A 285 4.82 -15.70 0.62
CA THR A 285 5.90 -14.70 0.65
C THR A 285 6.23 -14.21 -0.74
N ASP A 286 6.85 -13.03 -0.79
CA ASP A 286 7.19 -12.40 -2.03
C ASP A 286 8.47 -12.94 -2.66
N LYS A 287 8.50 -13.22 -3.96
CA LYS A 287 9.77 -13.58 -4.61
C LYS A 287 10.67 -12.36 -4.80
N SER A 288 10.14 -11.24 -5.27
CA SER A 288 10.95 -10.08 -5.67
C SER A 288 11.57 -9.39 -4.46
N PHE A 289 10.80 -9.16 -3.40
CA PHE A 289 11.31 -8.51 -2.18
C PHE A 289 12.35 -9.33 -1.44
N ASN A 290 12.35 -10.66 -1.60
CA ASN A 290 13.34 -11.54 -1.01
C ASN A 290 14.54 -11.80 -1.93
N THR A 291 14.56 -11.30 -3.17
CA THR A 291 15.64 -11.61 -4.14
C THR A 291 16.25 -10.38 -4.83
N GLU A 292 15.49 -9.31 -5.06
CA GLU A 292 15.97 -8.12 -5.78
C GLU A 292 17.12 -7.42 -5.03
N ASP A 293 18.15 -7.06 -5.78
CA ASP A 293 19.29 -6.25 -5.35
C ASP A 293 19.97 -5.68 -6.60
N ALA A 294 20.50 -4.45 -6.51
CA ALA A 294 21.28 -3.85 -7.60
C ALA A 294 22.58 -4.63 -7.85
N ASN A 295 23.17 -5.20 -6.80
CA ASN A 295 24.38 -6.01 -6.91
C ASN A 295 24.04 -7.47 -7.28
N TYR A 296 24.66 -7.97 -8.34
CA TYR A 296 24.42 -9.32 -8.86
C TYR A 296 24.71 -10.43 -7.82
N GLU A 297 25.84 -10.35 -7.12
CA GLU A 297 26.23 -11.38 -6.13
C GLU A 297 25.30 -11.36 -4.92
N LYS A 298 24.90 -10.18 -4.43
CA LYS A 298 23.90 -10.06 -3.36
C LYS A 298 22.56 -10.65 -3.78
N ARG A 299 22.10 -10.35 -5.00
CA ARG A 299 20.87 -10.93 -5.57
C ARG A 299 20.94 -12.45 -5.64
N LYS A 300 22.06 -13.01 -6.09
CA LYS A 300 22.28 -14.47 -6.14
C LYS A 300 22.25 -15.10 -4.76
N ALA A 301 22.91 -14.49 -3.77
CA ALA A 301 22.90 -14.96 -2.39
C ALA A 301 21.49 -14.91 -1.78
N LYS A 302 20.76 -13.81 -1.96
CA LYS A 302 19.36 -13.67 -1.53
C LYS A 302 18.45 -14.74 -2.15
N GLN A 303 18.60 -15.00 -3.44
CA GLN A 303 17.88 -16.07 -4.14
C GLN A 303 18.16 -17.45 -3.54
N GLN A 304 19.42 -17.73 -3.19
CA GLN A 304 19.78 -18.97 -2.53
C GLN A 304 19.16 -19.07 -1.13
N CYS A 305 19.27 -18.02 -0.31
CA CYS A 305 18.65 -17.99 1.02
C CYS A 305 17.13 -18.21 0.98
N LEU A 306 16.43 -17.62 0.00
CA LEU A 306 14.99 -17.84 -0.19
C LEU A 306 14.70 -19.29 -0.56
N ASN A 307 15.44 -19.84 -1.52
CA ASN A 307 15.25 -21.24 -1.96
C ASN A 307 15.48 -22.22 -0.80
N ASP A 308 16.56 -22.04 -0.03
CA ASP A 308 16.86 -22.87 1.12
C ASP A 308 15.77 -22.77 2.19
N ALA A 309 15.22 -21.57 2.43
CA ALA A 309 14.11 -21.38 3.38
C ALA A 309 12.82 -22.07 2.91
N VAL A 310 12.49 -21.97 1.62
CA VAL A 310 11.34 -22.64 1.00
C VAL A 310 11.48 -24.16 1.09
N GLU A 311 12.65 -24.70 0.75
CA GLU A 311 12.93 -26.14 0.83
C GLU A 311 12.75 -26.66 2.26
N LYS A 312 13.38 -26.01 3.25
CA LYS A 312 13.25 -26.39 4.67
C LYS A 312 11.81 -26.32 5.17
N LEU A 313 11.04 -25.28 4.80
CA LEU A 313 9.63 -25.19 5.18
C LEU A 313 8.83 -26.36 4.57
N ASN A 314 9.05 -26.67 3.30
CA ASN A 314 8.37 -27.76 2.61
C ASN A 314 8.74 -29.14 3.20
N GLU A 315 10.01 -29.35 3.59
CA GLU A 315 10.45 -30.57 4.31
C GLU A 315 9.73 -30.74 5.66
N MET A 316 9.38 -29.64 6.32
CA MET A 316 8.57 -29.64 7.55
C MET A 316 7.06 -29.82 7.27
N GLY A 317 6.67 -30.00 6.00
CA GLY A 317 5.27 -30.12 5.58
C GLY A 317 4.50 -28.79 5.60
N ILE A 318 5.21 -27.66 5.62
CA ILE A 318 4.64 -26.31 5.54
C ILE A 318 4.65 -25.88 4.07
N VAL A 319 3.47 -25.65 3.50
CA VAL A 319 3.38 -25.23 2.10
C VAL A 319 3.86 -23.80 1.97
N THR A 320 4.88 -23.56 1.14
CA THR A 320 5.34 -22.19 0.84
C THR A 320 4.95 -21.78 -0.57
N LYS A 321 4.11 -20.75 -0.70
CA LYS A 321 3.70 -20.15 -1.97
C LYS A 321 4.51 -18.88 -2.22
N LEU A 322 5.19 -18.84 -3.37
CA LEU A 322 5.83 -17.63 -3.87
C LEU A 322 4.84 -16.85 -4.72
N VAL A 323 4.67 -15.58 -4.40
CA VAL A 323 3.89 -14.63 -5.19
C VAL A 323 4.78 -13.52 -5.72
N ASN A 324 4.33 -12.87 -6.79
CA ASN A 324 4.96 -11.64 -7.25
C ASN A 324 4.31 -10.43 -6.61
N ARG A 325 5.14 -9.72 -5.85
CA ARG A 325 4.91 -8.45 -5.18
C ARG A 325 3.58 -8.42 -4.40
N VAL A 326 3.68 -8.83 -3.13
CA VAL A 326 2.61 -8.74 -2.13
C VAL A 326 3.01 -7.74 -1.06
N HIS A 327 2.14 -6.78 -0.75
CA HIS A 327 2.34 -5.84 0.35
C HIS A 327 1.49 -6.18 1.58
N SER A 328 0.46 -7.00 1.41
CA SER A 328 -0.41 -7.47 2.49
C SER A 328 0.37 -8.21 3.61
N LYS A 329 0.08 -7.91 4.88
CA LYS A 329 0.53 -8.71 6.05
C LYS A 329 -0.70 -9.27 6.73
N ILE A 330 -0.94 -10.56 6.55
CA ILE A 330 -2.21 -11.20 6.90
C ILE A 330 -1.95 -12.51 7.61
N VAL A 331 -2.74 -12.81 8.65
CA VAL A 331 -2.89 -14.17 9.19
C VAL A 331 -4.35 -14.57 9.07
N ILE A 332 -4.61 -15.69 8.40
CA ILE A 332 -5.94 -16.28 8.28
C ILE A 332 -5.92 -17.61 9.03
N GLY A 333 -6.83 -17.79 9.98
CA GLY A 333 -7.03 -19.04 10.69
C GLY A 333 -8.42 -19.61 10.38
N ASP A 334 -8.46 -20.82 9.85
CA ASP A 334 -9.68 -21.49 9.39
C ASP A 334 -10.53 -20.54 8.50
N GLU A 335 -11.82 -20.44 8.80
CA GLU A 335 -12.76 -19.50 8.15
C GLU A 335 -13.24 -18.38 9.09
N GLY A 336 -12.63 -18.27 10.27
CA GLY A 336 -13.17 -17.49 11.38
C GLY A 336 -12.18 -16.54 12.05
N LEU A 337 -10.92 -16.49 11.60
CA LEU A 337 -9.90 -15.58 12.11
C LEU A 337 -9.22 -14.86 10.94
N LEU A 338 -9.15 -13.54 11.04
CA LEU A 338 -8.45 -12.68 10.10
C LEU A 338 -7.68 -11.61 10.86
N CYS A 339 -6.35 -11.58 10.73
CA CYS A 339 -5.50 -10.50 11.23
C CYS A 339 -4.92 -9.75 10.03
N ILE A 340 -5.08 -8.42 9.99
CA ILE A 340 -4.54 -7.57 8.92
C ILE A 340 -3.84 -6.37 9.57
N GLY A 341 -2.66 -5.99 9.09
CA GLY A 341 -1.95 -4.82 9.59
C GLY A 341 -0.63 -4.55 8.91
N SER A 342 0.27 -3.88 9.62
CA SER A 342 1.59 -3.50 9.12
C SER A 342 2.71 -4.50 9.46
N PHE A 343 2.47 -5.44 10.37
CA PHE A 343 3.52 -6.27 10.97
C PHE A 343 4.08 -7.34 10.03
N ASN A 344 5.38 -7.26 9.74
CA ASN A 344 6.07 -8.27 8.93
C ASN A 344 6.44 -9.51 9.77
N TRP A 345 5.54 -10.48 9.81
CA TRP A 345 5.64 -11.70 10.63
C TRP A 345 7.02 -12.36 10.61
N PHE A 346 7.63 -12.50 9.42
CA PHE A 346 8.88 -13.27 9.24
C PHE A 346 10.13 -12.41 8.96
N SER A 347 10.07 -11.10 9.18
CA SER A 347 11.24 -10.23 8.99
C SER A 347 11.34 -9.05 9.94
N ALA A 348 10.27 -8.69 10.66
CA ALA A 348 10.29 -7.55 11.60
C ALA A 348 11.47 -7.65 12.57
N THR A 349 12.15 -6.54 12.82
CA THR A 349 13.19 -6.53 13.85
C THR A 349 12.54 -6.64 15.24
N ARG A 350 13.24 -7.33 16.16
CA ARG A 350 12.80 -7.55 17.55
C ARG A 350 13.55 -6.61 18.51
N ASP A 351 14.39 -5.71 17.99
CA ASP A 351 15.17 -4.77 18.80
C ASP A 351 14.30 -3.63 19.34
N GLU A 352 14.40 -3.35 20.64
CA GLU A 352 13.64 -2.30 21.36
C GLU A 352 13.72 -0.91 20.69
N LYS A 353 14.86 -0.59 20.05
CA LYS A 353 15.10 0.70 19.38
C LYS A 353 14.23 0.94 18.14
N TYR A 354 13.63 -0.12 17.57
CA TYR A 354 12.85 -0.08 16.34
C TYR A 354 11.40 -0.58 16.50
N GLN A 355 10.92 -0.77 17.73
CA GLN A 355 9.57 -1.28 18.08
C GLN A 355 8.39 -0.37 17.67
N ARG A 356 8.59 0.62 16.79
CA ARG A 356 7.62 1.68 16.57
C ARG A 356 6.43 1.24 15.70
N TYR A 357 5.27 1.19 16.36
CA TYR A 357 3.90 1.32 15.82
C TYR A 357 3.41 0.27 14.82
N ASP A 358 3.95 -0.96 14.83
CA ASP A 358 3.27 -2.04 14.14
C ASP A 358 1.92 -2.32 14.80
N THR A 359 0.86 -2.06 14.05
CA THR A 359 -0.52 -2.21 14.50
C THR A 359 -1.23 -3.14 13.54
N SER A 360 -1.91 -4.14 14.10
CA SER A 360 -2.77 -5.04 13.34
C SER A 360 -4.13 -5.17 14.00
N MET A 361 -5.16 -5.29 13.19
CA MET A 361 -6.52 -5.55 13.61
C MET A 361 -6.81 -7.04 13.45
N VAL A 362 -7.31 -7.66 14.51
CA VAL A 362 -7.73 -9.06 14.51
C VAL A 362 -9.24 -9.14 14.61
N TYR A 363 -9.84 -9.77 13.62
CA TYR A 363 -11.26 -10.03 13.52
C TYR A 363 -11.51 -11.52 13.73
N ARG A 364 -12.57 -11.85 14.49
CA ARG A 364 -13.04 -13.23 14.69
C ARG A 364 -14.54 -13.33 14.49
N GLY A 365 -14.98 -14.34 13.75
CA GLY A 365 -16.40 -14.63 13.51
C GLY A 365 -16.69 -15.15 12.11
N GLU A 366 -17.89 -15.71 11.91
CA GLU A 366 -18.29 -16.33 10.64
C GLU A 366 -18.52 -15.33 9.49
N SER A 367 -18.74 -14.05 9.82
CA SER A 367 -18.92 -12.99 8.82
C SER A 367 -17.69 -12.75 7.93
N LEU A 368 -16.53 -13.29 8.32
CA LEU A 368 -15.25 -13.13 7.61
C LEU A 368 -15.13 -14.02 6.37
N LYS A 369 -15.99 -15.02 6.21
CA LYS A 369 -15.91 -16.01 5.11
C LYS A 369 -15.79 -15.38 3.73
N SER A 370 -16.56 -14.34 3.45
CA SER A 370 -16.50 -13.66 2.14
C SER A 370 -15.19 -12.91 1.94
N GLU A 371 -14.69 -12.22 2.97
CA GLU A 371 -13.43 -11.46 2.88
C GLU A 371 -12.24 -12.41 2.71
N ILE A 372 -12.19 -13.48 3.52
CA ILE A 372 -11.17 -14.52 3.45
C ILE A 372 -11.15 -15.14 2.05
N LYS A 373 -12.32 -15.45 1.48
CA LYS A 373 -12.42 -15.98 0.12
C LYS A 373 -11.83 -14.99 -0.91
N THR A 374 -12.17 -13.71 -0.83
CA THR A 374 -11.61 -12.68 -1.73
C THR A 374 -10.10 -12.57 -1.60
N ILE A 375 -9.56 -12.62 -0.38
CA ILE A 375 -8.11 -12.63 -0.16
C ILE A 375 -7.46 -13.84 -0.85
N TYR A 376 -8.00 -15.05 -0.65
CA TYR A 376 -7.47 -16.24 -1.31
C TYR A 376 -7.52 -16.15 -2.85
N THR A 377 -8.64 -15.71 -3.42
CA THR A 377 -8.75 -15.52 -4.88
C THR A 377 -7.72 -14.51 -5.39
N SER A 378 -7.47 -13.43 -4.66
CA SER A 378 -6.44 -12.45 -5.01
C SER A 378 -5.02 -13.02 -4.92
N LEU A 379 -4.73 -13.87 -3.93
CA LEU A 379 -3.42 -14.51 -3.80
C LEU A 379 -3.18 -15.56 -4.90
N GLU A 380 -4.20 -16.33 -5.27
CA GLU A 380 -4.13 -17.33 -6.34
C GLU A 380 -3.80 -16.72 -7.70
N GLN A 381 -4.38 -15.54 -8.01
CA GLN A 381 -4.09 -14.81 -9.24
C GLN A 381 -2.64 -14.33 -9.36
N ARG A 382 -1.90 -14.27 -8.24
CA ARG A 382 -0.53 -13.75 -8.13
C ARG A 382 0.52 -14.83 -7.95
N GLN A 383 0.10 -16.08 -7.83
CA GLN A 383 1.00 -17.20 -7.57
C GLN A 383 1.87 -17.48 -8.80
N LEU A 384 3.16 -17.72 -8.55
CA LEU A 384 4.18 -18.03 -9.56
C LEU A 384 4.19 -19.49 -10.01
#